data_AF-A0A388SR78-F1
#
_entry.id   AF-A0A388SR78-F1
#
_cell.length_a   1.000
_cell.length_b   1.000
_cell.length_c   1.000
_cell.angle_alpha   90.00
_cell.angle_beta   90.00
_cell.angle_gamma   90.00
#
_symmetry.space_group_name_H-M   'P 1'
#
loop_
_entity.id
_entity.type
_entity.pdbx_description
1 polymer ?
#
loop_
_entity_poly.entity_id
_entity_poly.type
_entity_poly.pdbx_seq_one_letter_code
_entity_poly.pdbx_strand_id
1 'polypeptide(L)'
;MRQIDRIDRGVLRQPHVPSKPKGYDPELMFVECARCGRPVMWEQGRATVVLHGVGVQTSDLDDHCMIVTDGCSHCRPAEDDYRMKVIRISEIVHRDLLRDGEAVGNA
;
A
#
# COMPACT_ATOMS: atom_id res chain seq x y z
N MET A 1 17.55 -25.00 56.30
CA MET A 1 16.20 -24.46 56.04
C MET A 1 16.35 -23.06 55.44
N ARG A 2 16.37 -22.95 54.11
CA ARG A 2 16.33 -21.68 53.36
C ARG A 2 15.48 -21.94 52.12
N GLN A 3 14.22 -21.51 52.13
CA GLN A 3 13.34 -21.55 50.97
C GLN A 3 13.82 -20.49 49.98
N ILE A 4 13.94 -20.88 48.71
CA ILE A 4 14.18 -19.97 47.59
C ILE A 4 12.80 -19.58 47.07
N ASP A 5 12.45 -18.30 47.23
CA ASP A 5 11.21 -17.74 46.72
C ASP A 5 11.22 -17.74 45.18
N ARG A 6 10.27 -18.47 44.59
CA ARG A 6 9.98 -18.46 43.15
C ARG A 6 9.45 -17.07 42.78
N ILE A 7 10.20 -16.33 41.98
CA ILE A 7 9.73 -15.10 41.34
C ILE A 7 8.78 -15.50 40.20
N ASP A 8 7.47 -15.47 40.45
CA ASP A 8 6.47 -15.48 39.37
C ASP A 8 6.56 -14.15 38.61
N ARG A 9 7.28 -14.14 37.49
CA ARG A 9 7.20 -13.06 36.48
C ARG A 9 5.84 -13.15 35.81
N GLY A 10 4.82 -12.60 36.46
CA GLY A 10 3.55 -12.27 35.82
C GLY A 10 3.81 -11.28 34.68
N VAL A 11 3.69 -11.75 33.44
CA VAL A 11 3.62 -10.88 32.25
C VAL A 11 2.34 -10.05 32.40
N LEU A 12 2.49 -8.82 32.88
CA LEU A 12 1.42 -7.83 32.86
C LEU A 12 1.00 -7.63 31.40
N ARG A 13 -0.13 -8.22 31.02
CA ARG A 13 -0.80 -7.92 29.75
C ARG A 13 -1.13 -6.43 29.78
N GLN A 14 -0.47 -5.67 28.91
CA GLN A 14 -0.81 -4.27 28.73
C GLN A 14 -2.28 -4.17 28.29
N PRO A 15 -3.07 -3.26 28.87
CA PRO A 15 -4.44 -3.05 28.44
C PRO A 15 -4.44 -2.63 26.97
N HIS A 16 -5.22 -3.33 26.15
CA HIS A 16 -5.45 -2.95 24.76
C HIS A 16 -6.14 -1.58 24.73
N VAL A 17 -5.35 -0.53 24.52
CA VAL A 17 -5.87 0.76 24.12
C VAL A 17 -6.51 0.54 22.75
N PRO A 18 -7.80 0.85 22.54
CA PRO A 18 -8.36 0.83 21.20
C PRO A 18 -7.62 1.92 20.43
N SER A 19 -6.64 1.52 19.62
CA SER A 19 -6.02 2.41 18.67
C SER A 19 -7.17 3.00 17.85
N LYS A 20 -7.32 4.33 17.86
CA LYS A 20 -7.97 5.03 16.74
C LYS A 20 -7.58 4.29 15.47
N PRO A 21 -8.48 4.05 14.49
CA PRO A 21 -8.02 3.60 13.20
C PRO A 21 -6.96 4.63 12.77
N LYS A 22 -5.69 4.23 12.87
CA LYS A 22 -4.60 5.02 12.31
C LYS A 22 -4.99 5.10 10.85
N GLY A 23 -5.12 6.31 10.32
CA GLY A 23 -5.43 6.49 8.90
C GLY A 23 -4.55 5.58 8.04
N TYR A 24 -5.00 5.28 6.83
CA TYR A 24 -4.31 4.35 5.95
C TYR A 24 -2.83 4.75 5.80
N ASP A 25 -1.92 3.78 5.92
CA ASP A 25 -0.49 4.02 5.83
C ASP A 25 -0.12 4.36 4.37
N PRO A 26 0.35 5.59 4.08
CA PRO A 26 0.75 6.00 2.73
C PRO A 26 1.76 5.07 2.08
N GLU A 27 2.62 4.42 2.88
CA GLU A 27 3.68 3.55 2.37
C GLU A 27 3.14 2.20 1.87
N LEU A 28 1.85 1.90 2.11
CA LEU A 28 1.16 0.74 1.56
C LEU A 28 0.43 1.04 0.25
N MET A 29 0.37 2.31 -0.17
CA MET A 29 -0.29 2.69 -1.42
C MET A 29 0.51 2.20 -2.64
N PHE A 30 -0.20 1.63 -3.62
CA PHE A 30 0.41 1.34 -4.92
C PHE A 30 0.65 2.63 -5.70
N VAL A 31 1.77 2.69 -6.42
CA VAL A 31 2.14 3.84 -7.27
C VAL A 31 2.35 3.35 -8.69
N GLU A 32 1.58 3.89 -9.65
CA GLU A 32 1.62 3.50 -11.06
C GLU A 32 2.11 4.64 -11.95
N CYS A 33 2.86 4.31 -12.99
CA CYS A 33 3.18 5.23 -14.08
C CYS A 33 2.07 5.24 -15.13
N ALA A 34 1.40 6.38 -15.32
CA ALA A 34 0.33 6.54 -16.32
C ALA A 34 0.79 6.33 -17.78
N ARG A 35 2.10 6.37 -18.05
CA ARG A 35 2.65 6.21 -19.40
C ARG A 35 2.84 4.76 -19.81
N CYS A 36 3.31 3.92 -18.89
CA CYS A 36 3.71 2.55 -19.21
C CYS A 36 3.11 1.49 -18.27
N GLY A 37 2.26 1.89 -17.31
CA GLY A 37 1.62 1.00 -16.33
C GLY A 37 2.58 0.32 -15.35
N ARG A 38 3.87 0.71 -15.35
CA ARG A 38 4.85 0.09 -14.46
C ARG A 38 4.69 0.64 -13.04
N PRO A 39 4.91 -0.19 -12.01
CA PRO A 39 5.02 0.30 -10.64
C PRO A 39 6.17 1.30 -10.53
N VAL A 40 5.96 2.39 -9.81
CA VAL A 40 7.01 3.33 -9.44
C VAL A 40 7.50 2.97 -8.04
N MET A 41 8.77 2.57 -7.97
CA MET A 41 9.39 2.22 -6.70
C MET A 41 9.83 3.50 -5.99
N TRP A 42 9.37 3.67 -4.76
CA TRP A 42 9.75 4.77 -3.90
C TRP A 42 10.46 4.25 -2.65
N GLU A 43 11.43 5.02 -2.18
CA GLU A 43 12.05 4.80 -0.89
C GLU A 43 11.04 5.03 0.23
N GLN A 44 11.22 4.32 1.34
CA GLN A 44 10.36 4.44 2.52
C GLN A 44 10.24 5.91 2.97
N GLY A 45 9.01 6.35 3.20
CA GLY A 45 8.67 7.70 3.66
C GLY A 45 8.38 8.68 2.53
N ARG A 46 8.71 8.36 1.27
CA ARG A 46 8.45 9.25 0.13
C ARG A 46 6.95 9.46 -0.08
N ALA A 47 6.11 8.43 0.04
CA ALA A 47 4.67 8.56 -0.12
C ALA A 47 4.09 9.50 0.95
N THR A 48 4.50 9.33 2.21
CA THR A 48 4.11 10.20 3.32
C THR A 48 4.47 11.67 3.05
N VAL A 49 5.71 11.95 2.66
CA VAL A 49 6.18 13.32 2.38
C VAL A 49 5.38 13.95 1.24
N VAL A 50 5.17 13.19 0.18
CA VAL A 50 4.55 13.66 -1.05
C VAL A 50 3.05 13.91 -0.87
N LEU A 51 2.33 13.03 -0.17
CA LEU A 51 0.90 13.22 0.14
C LEU A 51 0.67 14.39 1.11
N HIS A 52 1.52 14.51 2.14
CA HIS A 52 1.49 15.65 3.04
C HIS A 52 1.74 16.97 2.28
N GLY A 53 2.68 16.97 1.33
CA GLY A 53 3.00 18.13 0.49
C GLY A 53 1.83 18.62 -0.37
N VAL A 54 0.89 17.75 -0.73
CA VAL A 54 -0.32 18.09 -1.49
C VAL A 54 -1.58 18.23 -0.63
N GLY A 55 -1.43 18.17 0.71
CA GLY A 55 -2.53 18.38 1.66
C GLY A 55 -3.50 17.20 1.80
N VAL A 56 -3.11 15.99 1.35
CA VAL A 56 -3.92 14.78 1.52
C VAL A 56 -3.73 14.24 2.94
N GLN A 57 -4.83 14.10 3.69
CA GLN A 57 -4.80 13.54 5.04
C GLN A 57 -4.89 12.02 4.99
N THR A 58 -4.19 11.33 5.89
CA THR A 58 -4.24 9.86 5.95
C THR A 58 -5.62 9.32 6.35
N SER A 59 -6.48 10.15 6.94
CA SER A 59 -7.89 9.83 7.21
C SER A 59 -8.75 9.69 5.96
N ASP A 60 -8.31 10.28 4.85
CA ASP A 60 -9.08 10.33 3.59
C ASP A 60 -8.67 9.17 2.64
N LEU A 61 -7.70 8.38 3.09
CA LEU A 61 -7.10 7.28 2.37
C LEU A 61 -7.63 5.94 2.89
N ASP A 62 -7.73 4.99 1.98
CA ASP A 62 -8.01 3.58 2.25
C ASP A 62 -7.36 2.71 1.17
N ASP A 63 -7.65 1.41 1.22
CA ASP A 63 -7.11 0.40 0.30
C ASP A 63 -7.60 0.53 -1.15
N HIS A 64 -8.52 1.45 -1.44
CA HIS A 64 -8.99 1.75 -2.79
C HIS A 64 -8.26 2.97 -3.39
N CYS A 65 -7.41 3.65 -2.62
CA CYS A 65 -6.63 4.78 -3.10
C CYS A 65 -5.30 4.33 -3.72
N MET A 66 -4.93 4.97 -4.83
CA MET A 66 -3.69 4.70 -5.57
C MET A 66 -3.03 6.01 -6.00
N ILE A 67 -1.71 6.04 -6.06
CA ILE A 67 -0.96 7.17 -6.61
C ILE A 67 -0.66 6.90 -8.08
N VAL A 68 -0.92 7.88 -8.94
CA VAL A 68 -0.58 7.83 -10.36
C VAL A 68 0.41 8.94 -10.67
N THR A 69 1.51 8.59 -11.31
CA THR A 69 2.57 9.50 -11.75
C THR A 69 2.54 9.68 -13.27
N ASP A 70 2.98 10.84 -13.78
CA ASP A 70 3.06 11.12 -15.22
C ASP A 70 4.38 10.66 -15.88
N GLY A 71 5.21 9.94 -15.13
CA GLY A 71 6.51 9.43 -15.54
C GLY A 71 7.09 8.42 -14.54
N CYS A 72 8.15 7.75 -14.94
CA CYS A 72 8.93 6.86 -14.09
C CYS A 72 10.37 6.78 -14.64
N SER A 73 11.27 6.18 -13.85
CA SER A 73 12.68 6.00 -14.23
C SER A 73 12.87 5.24 -15.55
N HIS A 74 11.88 4.46 -15.99
CA HIS A 74 11.90 3.81 -17.28
C HIS A 74 11.47 4.73 -18.44
N CYS A 75 10.40 5.50 -18.25
CA CYS A 75 9.91 6.42 -19.30
C CYS A 75 10.80 7.64 -19.46
N ARG A 76 11.40 8.12 -18.37
CA ARG A 76 12.20 9.35 -18.30
C ARG A 76 13.39 9.15 -17.35
N PRO A 77 14.46 8.48 -17.82
CA PRO A 77 15.59 8.10 -16.96
C PRO A 77 16.39 9.27 -16.38
N ALA A 78 16.29 10.46 -16.99
CA ALA A 78 17.01 11.67 -16.58
C ALA A 78 16.19 12.56 -15.63
N GLU A 79 14.94 12.20 -15.33
CA GLU A 79 14.06 12.95 -14.42
C GLU A 79 13.89 12.17 -13.11
N ASP A 80 13.98 12.88 -11.99
CA ASP A 80 13.80 12.38 -10.63
C ASP A 80 12.45 12.80 -10.01
N ASP A 81 11.81 13.82 -10.56
CA ASP A 81 10.49 14.29 -10.15
C ASP A 81 9.42 14.10 -11.23
N TYR A 82 8.29 13.53 -10.82
CA TYR A 82 7.12 13.31 -11.67
C TYR A 82 5.90 14.00 -11.06
N ARG A 83 5.02 14.53 -11.91
CA ARG A 83 3.72 14.99 -11.42
C ARG A 83 2.91 13.79 -11.01
N MET A 84 2.12 13.94 -9.95
CA MET A 84 1.31 12.85 -9.43
C MET A 84 -0.11 13.29 -9.06
N LYS A 85 -0.99 12.31 -8.95
CA LYS A 85 -2.37 12.45 -8.49
C LYS A 85 -2.72 11.25 -7.62
N VAL A 86 -3.55 11.48 -6.60
CA VAL A 86 -4.22 10.39 -5.88
C VAL A 86 -5.54 10.12 -6.57
N ILE A 87 -5.80 8.87 -6.91
CA ILE A 87 -7.07 8.41 -7.47
C ILE A 87 -7.69 7.38 -6.54
N ARG A 88 -9.00 7.20 -6.65
CA ARG A 88 -9.76 6.15 -5.97
C ARG A 88 -10.30 5.18 -7.02
N ILE A 89 -10.08 3.89 -6.80
CA ILE A 89 -10.55 2.81 -7.66
C ILE A 89 -11.93 2.38 -7.15
N SER A 90 -12.97 2.59 -7.95
CA SER A 90 -14.35 2.33 -7.54
C SER A 90 -14.80 0.88 -7.77
N GLU A 91 -14.21 0.18 -8.74
CA GLU A 91 -14.56 -1.21 -9.09
C GLU A 91 -13.33 -1.99 -9.57
N ILE A 92 -13.00 -3.10 -8.90
CA ILE A 92 -12.07 -4.10 -9.41
C ILE A 92 -12.91 -5.15 -10.14
N VAL A 93 -12.93 -5.09 -11.48
CA VAL A 93 -13.58 -6.12 -12.28
C VAL A 93 -12.64 -7.32 -12.37
N HIS A 94 -12.88 -8.34 -11.55
CA HIS A 94 -12.22 -9.64 -11.71
C HIS A 94 -12.72 -10.30 -13.00
N ARG A 95 -11.90 -10.26 -14.06
CA ARG A 95 -12.07 -11.17 -15.21
C ARG A 95 -11.06 -12.29 -15.06
N ASP A 96 -11.56 -13.52 -14.90
CA ASP A 96 -10.73 -14.71 -14.95
C ASP A 96 -10.19 -14.90 -16.38
N LEU A 97 -9.00 -14.36 -16.65
CA LEU A 97 -8.30 -14.49 -17.94
C LEU A 97 -7.77 -15.93 -18.20
N LEU A 98 -8.08 -16.90 -17.33
CA LEU A 98 -7.63 -18.28 -17.40
C LEU A 98 -8.67 -19.26 -17.96
N ARG A 99 -9.82 -18.80 -18.45
CA ARG A 99 -10.84 -19.65 -19.11
C ARG A 99 -10.85 -19.48 -20.64
N ASP A 100 -9.70 -19.70 -21.28
CA ASP A 100 -9.65 -20.05 -22.72
C ASP A 100 -9.16 -21.50 -22.87
N GLY A 101 -9.71 -22.39 -22.06
CA GLY A 101 -9.45 -23.83 -22.09
C GLY A 101 -10.74 -24.61 -22.25
N GLU A 102 -11.42 -24.50 -23.39
CA GLU A 102 -12.41 -25.51 -23.80
C GLU A 102 -12.16 -26.00 -25.24
N ALA A 103 -11.82 -27.29 -25.26
CA ALA A 103 -11.72 -28.29 -26.32
C ALA A 103 -12.23 -27.92 -27.72
N VAL A 104 -11.32 -27.97 -28.70
CA VAL A 104 -11.69 -28.35 -30.07
C VAL A 104 -12.06 -29.83 -30.01
N GLY A 105 -13.37 -30.08 -30.05
CA GLY A 105 -13.96 -31.42 -30.02
C GLY A 105 -13.57 -32.29 -31.22
N ASN A 106 -13.65 -33.60 -30.98
CA ASN A 106 -13.47 -34.66 -31.97
C ASN A 106 -14.37 -34.46 -33.20
N ALA A 107 -13.76 -34.56 -34.39
CA ALA A 107 -14.39 -35.01 -35.62
C ALA A 107 -13.35 -35.79 -36.45
#